data_AF-A0A2G2X0Z7-F1
#
_entry.id   AF-A0A2G2X0Z7-F1
#
_cell.length_a   1.000
_cell.length_b   1.000
_cell.length_c   1.000
_cell.angle_alpha   90.00
_cell.angle_beta   90.00
_cell.angle_gamma   90.00
#
_symmetry.space_group_name_H-M   'P 1'
#
loop_
_entity.id
_entity.type
_entity.pdbx_description
1 polymer ?
#
loop_
_entity_poly.entity_id
_entity_poly.type
_entity_poly.pdbx_seq_one_letter_code
_entity_poly.pdbx_strand_id
1 'polypeptide(L)'
;MAPQNPNPNPRDFLLHLESYLSKRDGVDKLLKISRYASKIILSSSVMSDSSTLSLRLKSFESSVGVSRKAFRLGKFVQDVNAFRSSNVSTKEELILSILAYGGEGIYYFVEQFVWLGKAGLIDKKNLSVLQKISAWCEFIGYIGSVSLKVKELRQVGEDEECLKSTIEVSTIRGIGYDEEMEKLRKLRLKKMMKRLSVVQDFADGLMALADIRDGKGVLSAPLLLSSAGLLSALISTHKNWISC
;
A
#
# COMPACT_ATOMS: atom_id res chain seq x y z
N MET A 1 15.56 -36.19 -36.68
CA MET A 1 14.80 -35.96 -35.44
C MET A 1 15.37 -34.71 -34.77
N ALA A 2 14.62 -33.60 -34.79
CA ALA A 2 15.04 -32.39 -34.09
C ALA A 2 14.98 -32.63 -32.56
N PRO A 3 15.95 -32.14 -31.78
CA PRO A 3 15.90 -32.28 -30.33
C PRO A 3 14.73 -31.44 -29.80
N GLN A 4 13.86 -32.09 -29.04
CA GLN A 4 12.77 -31.43 -28.35
C GLN A 4 13.34 -30.40 -27.38
N ASN A 5 12.87 -29.17 -27.50
CA ASN A 5 13.12 -28.08 -26.56
C ASN A 5 12.73 -28.56 -25.14
N PRO A 6 13.59 -28.41 -24.13
CA PRO A 6 13.25 -28.81 -22.78
C PRO A 6 12.09 -27.95 -22.28
N ASN A 7 11.06 -28.62 -21.79
CA ASN A 7 9.89 -28.10 -21.08
C ASN A 7 10.12 -26.69 -20.49
N PRO A 8 9.36 -25.66 -20.89
CA PRO A 8 9.38 -24.42 -20.14
C PRO A 8 8.78 -24.74 -18.78
N ASN A 9 9.59 -24.64 -17.72
CA ASN A 9 9.12 -24.64 -16.34
C ASN A 9 7.78 -23.90 -16.28
N PRO A 10 6.67 -24.50 -15.82
CA PRO A 10 5.40 -23.79 -15.77
C PRO A 10 5.62 -22.64 -14.81
N ARG A 11 5.84 -21.44 -15.34
CA ARG A 11 5.99 -20.23 -14.52
C ARG A 11 4.78 -20.21 -13.62
N ASP A 12 5.02 -20.16 -12.32
CA ASP A 12 3.97 -20.08 -11.32
C ASP A 12 2.94 -19.05 -11.76
N PHE A 13 1.75 -19.53 -12.08
CA PHE A 13 0.71 -18.72 -12.72
C PHE A 13 0.39 -17.49 -11.87
N LEU A 14 0.37 -17.65 -10.54
CA LEU A 14 0.05 -16.55 -9.63
C LEU A 14 1.16 -15.50 -9.61
N LEU A 15 2.43 -15.90 -9.66
CA LEU A 15 3.55 -14.96 -9.76
C LEU A 15 3.53 -14.21 -11.10
N HIS A 16 3.20 -14.91 -12.19
CA HIS A 16 3.08 -14.29 -13.50
C HIS A 16 1.90 -13.30 -13.56
N LEU A 17 0.76 -13.69 -12.98
CA LEU A 17 -0.43 -12.85 -12.89
C LEU A 17 -0.18 -11.61 -12.03
N GLU A 18 0.50 -11.74 -10.90
CA GLU A 18 0.94 -10.61 -10.07
C GLU A 18 1.81 -9.63 -10.87
N SER A 19 2.82 -10.14 -11.58
CA SER A 19 3.71 -9.31 -12.42
C SER A 19 2.97 -8.61 -13.56
N TYR A 20 1.94 -9.27 -14.13
CA TYR A 20 1.09 -8.65 -15.13
C TYR A 20 0.24 -7.52 -14.52
N LEU A 21 -0.41 -7.78 -13.38
CA LEU A 21 -1.29 -6.83 -12.72
C LEU A 21 -0.56 -5.61 -12.13
N SER A 22 0.69 -5.77 -11.68
CA SER A 22 1.48 -4.68 -11.09
C SER A 22 1.83 -3.57 -12.09
N LYS A 23 1.80 -3.84 -13.40
CA LYS A 23 2.05 -2.84 -14.45
C LYS A 23 1.12 -1.63 -14.39
N ARG A 24 -0.08 -1.77 -13.81
CA ARG A 24 -1.05 -0.68 -13.69
C ARG A 24 -0.98 0.08 -12.36
N ASP A 25 -0.16 -0.36 -11.40
CA ASP A 25 -0.09 0.24 -10.06
C ASP A 25 0.37 1.70 -10.11
N GLY A 26 1.26 2.04 -11.05
CA GLY A 26 1.68 3.44 -11.26
C GLY A 26 0.49 4.35 -11.62
N VAL A 27 -0.43 3.85 -12.46
CA VAL A 27 -1.63 4.60 -12.87
C VAL A 27 -2.59 4.78 -11.70
N ASP A 28 -2.85 3.75 -10.88
CA ASP A 28 -3.68 3.90 -9.66
C ASP A 28 -3.11 4.96 -8.71
N LYS A 29 -1.79 5.00 -8.53
CA LYS A 29 -1.13 5.97 -7.64
C LYS A 29 -1.28 7.40 -8.14
N LEU A 30 -1.13 7.64 -9.45
CA LEU A 30 -1.39 8.95 -10.05
C LEU A 30 -2.85 9.37 -9.84
N LEU A 31 -3.79 8.46 -10.06
CA LEU A 31 -5.21 8.72 -9.79
C LEU A 31 -5.48 8.97 -8.30
N LYS A 32 -4.76 8.30 -7.38
CA LYS A 32 -4.84 8.57 -5.94
C LYS A 32 -4.42 10.01 -5.63
N ILE A 33 -3.30 10.47 -6.20
CA ILE A 33 -2.82 11.85 -6.06
C ILE A 33 -3.87 12.83 -6.59
N SER A 34 -4.35 12.64 -7.83
CA SER A 34 -5.37 13.52 -8.43
C SER A 34 -6.63 13.60 -7.57
N ARG A 35 -7.14 12.46 -7.08
CA ARG A 35 -8.33 12.40 -6.23
C ARG A 35 -8.14 13.21 -4.94
N TYR A 36 -7.04 12.98 -4.21
CA TYR A 36 -6.83 13.64 -2.93
C TYR A 36 -6.43 15.11 -3.07
N ALA A 37 -5.73 15.50 -4.13
CA ALA A 37 -5.51 16.90 -4.46
C ALA A 37 -6.84 17.63 -4.71
N SER A 38 -7.74 17.04 -5.51
CA SER A 38 -9.09 17.58 -5.70
C SER A 38 -9.88 17.67 -4.39
N LYS A 39 -9.75 16.66 -3.53
CA LYS A 39 -10.45 16.61 -2.23
C LYS A 39 -9.95 17.67 -1.25
N ILE A 40 -8.64 17.99 -1.26
CA ILE A 40 -8.06 19.12 -0.51
C ILE A 40 -8.61 20.44 -1.01
N ILE A 41 -8.62 20.66 -2.34
CA ILE A 41 -9.16 21.88 -2.93
C ILE A 41 -10.64 22.05 -2.55
N LEU A 42 -11.43 20.97 -2.65
CA LEU A 42 -12.84 20.96 -2.24
C LEU A 42 -13.06 21.18 -0.74
N SER A 43 -12.10 20.78 0.10
CA SER A 43 -12.17 20.95 1.56
C SER A 43 -11.59 22.29 2.03
N SER A 44 -10.98 23.06 1.12
CA SER A 44 -10.40 24.36 1.41
C SER A 44 -11.41 25.47 1.15
N SER A 45 -11.33 26.56 1.91
CA SER A 45 -12.17 27.75 1.72
C SER A 45 -11.90 28.51 0.40
N VAL A 46 -11.03 27.97 -0.46
CA VAL A 46 -10.62 28.58 -1.73
C VAL A 46 -11.76 28.57 -2.76
N MET A 47 -12.74 27.67 -2.61
CA MET A 47 -13.89 27.56 -3.50
C MET A 47 -15.18 27.86 -2.76
N SER A 48 -16.05 28.69 -3.35
CA SER A 48 -17.42 28.82 -2.87
C SER A 48 -18.19 27.52 -3.14
N ASP A 49 -18.90 27.03 -2.12
CA ASP A 49 -19.59 25.73 -2.12
C ASP A 49 -20.62 25.56 -3.25
N SER A 50 -21.10 26.66 -3.83
CA SER A 50 -22.12 26.71 -4.88
C SER A 50 -21.57 26.98 -6.29
N SER A 51 -20.25 27.07 -6.48
CA SER A 51 -19.68 27.31 -7.80
C SER A 51 -19.84 26.10 -8.74
N THR A 52 -20.12 26.34 -10.03
CA THR A 52 -20.13 25.31 -11.08
C THR A 52 -18.83 24.51 -11.12
N LEU A 53 -17.70 25.15 -10.77
CA LEU A 53 -16.40 24.51 -10.69
C LEU A 53 -16.34 23.48 -9.54
N SER A 54 -16.93 23.77 -8.38
CA SER A 54 -17.00 22.83 -7.24
C SER A 54 -17.78 21.57 -7.61
N LEU A 55 -18.91 21.71 -8.33
CA LEU A 55 -19.68 20.58 -8.81
C LEU A 55 -18.90 19.72 -9.82
N ARG A 56 -18.22 20.35 -10.78
CA ARG A 56 -17.36 19.65 -11.75
C ARG A 56 -16.21 18.92 -11.05
N LEU A 57 -15.60 19.56 -10.05
CA LEU A 57 -14.49 18.98 -9.29
C LEU A 57 -14.95 17.82 -8.40
N LYS A 58 -16.14 17.89 -7.79
CA LYS A 58 -16.78 16.76 -7.07
C LYS A 58 -17.05 15.58 -8.01
N SER A 59 -17.56 15.85 -9.21
CA SER A 59 -17.80 14.82 -10.23
C SER A 59 -16.50 14.16 -10.70
N PHE A 60 -15.46 14.98 -10.94
CA PHE A 60 -14.12 14.50 -11.26
C PHE A 60 -13.55 13.62 -10.13
N GLU A 61 -13.59 14.08 -8.87
CA GLU A 61 -13.14 13.33 -7.70
C GLU A 61 -13.80 11.95 -7.65
N SER A 62 -15.13 11.91 -7.79
CA SER A 62 -15.93 10.69 -7.75
C SER A 62 -15.56 9.73 -8.88
N SER A 63 -15.46 10.25 -10.11
CA SER A 63 -15.09 9.48 -11.30
C SER A 63 -13.70 8.87 -11.18
N VAL A 64 -12.72 9.65 -10.73
CA VAL A 64 -11.36 9.15 -10.42
C VAL A 64 -11.41 8.05 -9.35
N GLY A 65 -12.26 8.19 -8.34
CA GLY A 65 -12.47 7.17 -7.32
C GLY A 65 -12.94 5.82 -7.86
N VAL A 66 -13.84 5.84 -8.85
CA VAL A 66 -14.30 4.61 -9.52
C VAL A 66 -13.19 4.02 -10.38
N SER A 67 -12.48 4.84 -11.17
CA SER A 67 -11.35 4.39 -11.99
C SER A 67 -10.25 3.72 -11.17
N ARG A 68 -9.92 4.26 -10.00
CA ARG A 68 -8.95 3.65 -9.07
C ARG A 68 -9.33 2.24 -8.63
N LYS A 69 -10.62 1.99 -8.40
CA LYS A 69 -11.07 0.63 -8.04
C LYS A 69 -10.92 -0.33 -9.23
N ALA A 70 -11.19 0.14 -10.46
CA ALA A 70 -10.94 -0.65 -11.67
C ALA A 70 -9.46 -1.04 -11.81
N PHE A 71 -8.55 -0.09 -11.57
CA PHE A 71 -7.11 -0.34 -11.59
C PHE A 71 -6.59 -1.21 -10.44
N ARG A 72 -7.45 -1.61 -9.49
CA ARG A 72 -7.12 -2.54 -8.40
C ARG A 72 -7.77 -3.92 -8.55
N LEU A 73 -8.51 -4.17 -9.63
CA LEU A 73 -9.07 -5.50 -9.95
C LEU A 73 -8.03 -6.63 -9.90
N GLY A 74 -8.27 -7.70 -9.15
CA GLY A 74 -7.28 -8.78 -9.02
C GLY A 74 -6.08 -8.47 -8.11
N LYS A 75 -6.02 -7.31 -7.46
CA LYS A 75 -4.88 -6.95 -6.60
C LYS A 75 -4.70 -7.90 -5.41
N PHE A 76 -5.78 -8.53 -4.93
CA PHE A 76 -5.74 -9.57 -3.90
C PHE A 76 -4.78 -10.72 -4.20
N VAL A 77 -4.42 -10.96 -5.48
CA VAL A 77 -3.42 -11.97 -5.87
C VAL A 77 -2.05 -11.65 -5.30
N GLN A 78 -1.69 -10.36 -5.18
CA GLN A 78 -0.45 -9.92 -4.55
C GLN A 78 -0.41 -10.36 -3.08
N ASP A 79 -1.51 -10.19 -2.35
CA ASP A 79 -1.60 -10.59 -0.94
C ASP A 79 -1.53 -12.11 -0.76
N VAL A 80 -2.15 -12.87 -1.67
CA VAL A 80 -2.05 -14.33 -1.68
C VAL A 80 -0.60 -14.79 -1.91
N ASN A 81 0.12 -14.19 -2.86
CA ASN A 81 1.52 -14.50 -3.10
C ASN A 81 2.43 -14.06 -1.96
N ALA A 82 2.18 -12.88 -1.38
CA ALA A 82 2.92 -12.38 -0.23
C ALA A 82 2.74 -13.31 0.99
N PHE A 83 1.51 -13.76 1.25
CA PHE A 83 1.26 -14.73 2.31
C PHE A 83 1.97 -16.06 2.07
N ARG A 84 1.89 -16.60 0.85
CA ARG A 84 2.54 -17.86 0.45
C ARG A 84 4.07 -17.80 0.52
N SER A 85 4.65 -16.64 0.23
CA SER A 85 6.11 -16.43 0.28
C SER A 85 6.61 -15.96 1.64
N SER A 86 5.71 -15.70 2.61
CA SER A 86 6.11 -15.24 3.93
C SER A 86 6.83 -16.36 4.70
N ASN A 87 8.08 -16.09 5.08
CA ASN A 87 8.86 -17.00 5.92
C ASN A 87 8.42 -16.84 7.37
N VAL A 88 7.43 -17.63 7.77
CA VAL A 88 6.89 -17.63 9.12
C VAL A 88 7.73 -18.55 10.00
N SER A 89 8.51 -17.96 10.91
CA SER A 89 9.36 -18.72 11.83
C SER A 89 8.68 -18.92 13.20
N THR A 90 7.75 -18.02 13.55
CA THR A 90 7.06 -18.01 14.86
C THR A 90 5.55 -17.94 14.72
N LYS A 91 4.82 -18.39 15.74
CA LYS A 91 3.34 -18.28 15.78
C LYS A 91 2.86 -16.83 15.73
N GLU A 92 3.61 -15.91 16.35
CA GLU A 92 3.31 -14.48 16.32
C GLU A 92 3.42 -13.93 14.89
N GLU A 93 4.49 -14.26 14.16
CA GLU A 93 4.63 -13.89 12.75
C GLU A 93 3.54 -14.48 11.88
N LEU A 94 3.08 -15.71 12.18
CA LEU A 94 1.95 -16.31 11.45
C LEU A 94 0.69 -15.47 11.60
N ILE A 95 0.35 -15.11 12.84
CA ILE A 95 -0.84 -14.32 13.16
C ILE A 95 -0.73 -12.95 12.47
N LEU A 96 0.42 -12.28 12.57
CA LEU A 96 0.62 -10.98 11.94
C LEU A 96 0.55 -11.05 10.41
N SER A 97 1.10 -12.10 9.78
CA SER A 97 0.99 -12.34 8.34
C SER A 97 -0.44 -12.62 7.90
N ILE A 98 -1.21 -13.40 8.67
CA ILE A 98 -2.63 -13.63 8.41
C ILE A 98 -3.40 -12.32 8.50
N LEU A 99 -3.14 -11.50 9.53
CA LEU A 99 -3.82 -10.21 9.67
C LEU A 99 -3.47 -9.28 8.52
N ALA A 100 -2.18 -9.13 8.20
CA ALA A 100 -1.70 -8.23 7.15
C ALA A 100 -2.23 -8.64 5.76
N TYR A 101 -1.83 -9.81 5.30
CA TYR A 101 -2.12 -10.26 3.93
C TYR A 101 -3.55 -10.81 3.80
N GLY A 102 -4.09 -11.44 4.84
CA GLY A 102 -5.48 -11.88 4.82
C GLY A 102 -6.47 -10.71 4.88
N GLY A 103 -6.21 -9.72 5.73
CA GLY A 103 -7.03 -8.51 5.83
C GLY A 103 -7.03 -7.70 4.53
N GLU A 104 -5.84 -7.37 4.02
CA GLU A 104 -5.69 -6.61 2.76
C GLU A 104 -6.19 -7.41 1.53
N GLY A 105 -5.94 -8.72 1.50
CA GLY A 105 -6.43 -9.61 0.45
C GLY A 105 -7.96 -9.72 0.40
N ILE A 106 -8.63 -9.90 1.55
CA ILE A 106 -10.10 -9.90 1.63
C ILE A 106 -10.64 -8.52 1.23
N TYR A 107 -10.00 -7.44 1.67
CA TYR A 107 -10.37 -6.09 1.27
C TYR A 107 -10.37 -5.93 -0.26
N TYR A 108 -9.24 -6.19 -0.94
CA TYR A 108 -9.18 -6.05 -2.40
C TYR A 108 -10.11 -7.02 -3.11
N PHE A 109 -10.34 -8.21 -2.55
CA PHE A 109 -11.28 -9.16 -3.12
C PHE A 109 -12.71 -8.61 -3.10
N VAL A 110 -13.19 -8.15 -1.94
CA VAL A 110 -14.52 -7.55 -1.75
C VAL A 110 -14.67 -6.26 -2.56
N GLU A 111 -13.60 -5.48 -2.67
CA GLU A 111 -13.60 -4.22 -3.40
C GLU A 111 -13.98 -4.39 -4.88
N GLN A 112 -13.70 -5.54 -5.49
CA GLN A 112 -14.10 -5.83 -6.88
C GLN A 112 -15.62 -5.76 -7.04
N PHE A 113 -16.37 -6.32 -6.09
CA PHE A 113 -17.84 -6.24 -6.09
C PHE A 113 -18.33 -4.82 -5.80
N VAL A 114 -17.65 -4.10 -4.91
CA VAL A 114 -17.94 -2.69 -4.65
C VAL A 114 -17.76 -1.86 -5.93
N TRP A 115 -16.72 -2.13 -6.70
CA TRP A 115 -16.49 -1.50 -8.00
C TRP A 115 -17.60 -1.84 -8.99
N LEU A 116 -17.96 -3.13 -9.14
CA LEU A 116 -19.05 -3.55 -10.02
C LEU A 116 -20.38 -2.85 -9.69
N GLY A 117 -20.70 -2.68 -8.42
CA GLY A 117 -21.91 -1.96 -7.99
C GLY A 117 -21.85 -0.46 -8.28
N LYS A 118 -20.67 0.16 -8.16
CA LYS A 118 -20.46 1.57 -8.53
C LYS A 118 -20.44 1.81 -10.03
N ALA A 119 -19.95 0.84 -10.81
CA ALA A 119 -19.97 0.86 -12.28
C ALA A 119 -21.37 0.60 -12.86
N GLY A 120 -22.30 0.09 -12.05
CA GLY A 120 -23.69 -0.17 -12.45
C GLY A 120 -23.96 -1.57 -12.98
N LEU A 121 -23.02 -2.51 -12.84
CA LEU A 121 -23.19 -3.90 -13.30
C LEU A 121 -24.06 -4.73 -12.34
N ILE A 122 -23.96 -4.49 -11.03
CA ILE A 122 -24.71 -5.24 -10.00
C ILE A 122 -25.57 -4.32 -9.14
N ASP A 123 -26.58 -4.90 -8.50
CA ASP A 123 -27.51 -4.19 -7.61
C ASP A 123 -26.77 -3.55 -6.42
N LYS A 124 -27.18 -2.32 -6.07
CA LYS A 124 -26.57 -1.51 -5.01
C LYS A 124 -27.09 -1.87 -3.62
N LYS A 125 -28.10 -2.75 -3.49
CA LYS A 125 -28.69 -3.16 -2.20
C LYS A 125 -27.66 -3.55 -1.15
N ASN A 126 -26.66 -4.35 -1.53
CA ASN A 126 -25.65 -4.88 -0.60
C ASN A 126 -24.36 -4.05 -0.59
N LEU A 127 -24.29 -2.94 -1.34
CA LEU A 127 -23.05 -2.18 -1.53
C LEU A 127 -22.52 -1.59 -0.22
N SER A 128 -23.41 -1.05 0.62
CA SER A 128 -23.04 -0.49 1.93
C SER A 128 -22.46 -1.54 2.87
N VAL A 129 -23.04 -2.76 2.87
CA VAL A 129 -22.55 -3.89 3.67
C VAL A 129 -21.18 -4.33 3.19
N LEU A 130 -21.00 -4.52 1.88
CA LEU A 130 -19.71 -4.89 1.29
C LEU A 130 -18.63 -3.83 1.56
N GLN A 131 -18.99 -2.55 1.45
CA GLN A 131 -18.08 -1.45 1.77
C GLN A 131 -17.64 -1.51 3.24
N LYS A 132 -18.58 -1.72 4.17
CA LYS A 132 -18.27 -1.79 5.60
C LYS A 132 -17.40 -3.01 5.95
N ILE A 133 -17.69 -4.17 5.38
CA ILE A 133 -16.85 -5.37 5.51
C ILE A 133 -15.44 -5.08 4.97
N SER A 134 -15.34 -4.51 3.77
CA SER A 134 -14.07 -4.19 3.15
C SER A 134 -13.23 -3.22 4.00
N ALA A 135 -13.86 -2.20 4.60
CA ALA A 135 -13.17 -1.23 5.44
C ALA A 135 -12.64 -1.84 6.75
N TRP A 136 -13.41 -2.76 7.37
CA TRP A 136 -12.94 -3.52 8.53
C TRP A 136 -11.76 -4.43 8.19
N CYS A 137 -11.83 -5.16 7.08
CA CYS A 137 -10.74 -6.02 6.61
C CYS A 137 -9.48 -5.20 6.30
N GLU A 138 -9.63 -4.06 5.62
CA GLU A 138 -8.54 -3.13 5.31
C GLU A 138 -7.87 -2.60 6.60
N PHE A 139 -8.67 -2.18 7.59
CA PHE A 139 -8.16 -1.70 8.86
C PHE A 139 -7.39 -2.76 9.65
N ILE A 140 -7.92 -3.99 9.73
CA ILE A 140 -7.22 -5.12 10.36
C ILE A 140 -5.93 -5.45 9.60
N GLY A 141 -5.98 -5.40 8.27
CA GLY A 141 -4.81 -5.50 7.38
C GLY A 141 -3.71 -4.53 7.76
N TYR A 142 -4.04 -3.25 7.92
CA TYR A 142 -3.05 -2.24 8.32
C TYR A 142 -2.47 -2.47 9.72
N ILE A 143 -3.25 -2.96 10.69
CA ILE A 143 -2.71 -3.32 12.02
C ILE A 143 -1.64 -4.41 11.89
N GLY A 144 -1.92 -5.46 11.12
CA GLY A 144 -0.94 -6.52 10.84
C GLY A 144 0.29 -5.99 10.10
N SER A 145 0.07 -5.22 9.04
CA SER A 145 1.14 -4.69 8.17
C SER A 145 2.08 -3.73 8.91
N VAL A 146 1.54 -2.81 9.71
CA VAL A 146 2.32 -1.92 10.58
C VAL A 146 3.15 -2.73 11.58
N SER A 147 2.55 -3.74 12.21
CA SER A 147 3.25 -4.58 13.20
C SER A 147 4.44 -5.32 12.58
N LEU A 148 4.25 -5.93 11.41
CA LEU A 148 5.33 -6.58 10.65
C LEU A 148 6.43 -5.57 10.27
N LYS A 149 6.05 -4.44 9.70
CA LYS A 149 7.01 -3.40 9.25
C LYS A 149 7.78 -2.78 10.42
N VAL A 150 7.18 -2.62 11.59
CA VAL A 150 7.86 -2.13 12.80
C VAL A 150 8.89 -3.15 13.30
N LYS A 151 8.53 -4.45 13.34
CA LYS A 151 9.48 -5.51 13.70
C LYS A 151 10.66 -5.56 12.74
N GLU A 152 10.36 -5.53 11.44
CA GLU A 152 11.34 -5.44 10.36
C GLU A 152 12.23 -4.19 10.41
N LEU A 153 11.71 -3.07 10.90
CA LEU A 153 12.45 -1.82 11.05
C LEU A 153 13.40 -1.87 12.26
N ARG A 154 13.02 -2.57 13.33
CA ARG A 154 13.89 -2.83 14.48
C ARG A 154 15.08 -3.69 14.08
N GLN A 155 14.84 -4.80 13.37
CA GLN A 155 15.90 -5.66 12.84
C GLN A 155 16.89 -4.89 11.96
N VAL A 156 16.38 -4.08 11.01
CA VAL A 156 17.25 -3.24 10.17
C VAL A 156 18.01 -2.18 10.99
N GLY A 157 17.47 -1.75 12.12
CA GLY A 157 18.15 -0.86 13.07
C GLY A 157 19.32 -1.54 13.77
N GLU A 158 19.10 -2.76 14.28
CA GLU A 158 20.12 -3.60 14.91
C GLU A 158 21.24 -3.95 13.91
N ASP A 159 20.88 -4.31 12.68
CA ASP A 159 21.84 -4.55 11.59
C ASP A 159 22.70 -3.31 11.31
N GLU A 160 22.12 -2.10 11.36
CA GLU A 160 22.84 -0.84 11.12
C GLU A 160 23.86 -0.56 12.23
N GLU A 161 23.49 -0.80 13.48
CA GLU A 161 24.38 -0.63 14.64
C GLU A 161 25.53 -1.64 14.64
N CYS A 162 25.22 -2.90 14.33
CA CYS A 162 26.23 -3.96 14.16
C CYS A 162 27.24 -3.60 13.06
N LEU A 163 26.75 -3.17 11.90
CA LEU A 163 27.59 -2.79 10.77
C LEU A 163 28.47 -1.56 11.09
N LYS A 164 27.91 -0.58 11.79
CA LYS A 164 28.65 0.61 12.23
C LYS A 164 29.79 0.23 13.18
N SER A 165 29.54 -0.68 14.13
CA SER A 165 30.59 -1.17 15.04
C SER A 165 31.69 -1.93 14.30
N THR A 166 31.34 -2.68 13.25
CA THR A 166 32.29 -3.41 12.40
C THR A 166 33.20 -2.43 11.64
N ILE A 167 32.65 -1.35 11.09
CA ILE A 167 33.42 -0.29 10.42
C ILE A 167 34.38 0.40 11.39
N GLU A 168 33.94 0.69 12.61
CA GLU A 168 34.77 1.31 13.65
C GLU A 168 35.96 0.42 14.02
N VAL A 169 35.74 -0.88 14.21
CA VAL A 169 36.81 -1.86 14.46
C VAL A 169 37.77 -1.95 13.28
N SER A 170 37.28 -2.00 12.04
CA SER A 170 38.12 -2.04 10.84
C SER A 170 38.95 -0.77 10.69
N THR A 171 38.39 0.40 11.03
CA THR A 171 39.09 1.68 11.03
C THR A 171 40.24 1.67 12.03
N ILE A 172 40.00 1.20 13.27
CA ILE A 172 41.05 1.07 14.30
C ILE A 172 42.15 0.10 13.86
N ARG A 173 41.78 -0.98 13.17
CA ARG A 173 42.72 -2.00 12.67
C ARG A 173 43.44 -1.61 11.37
N GLY A 174 43.11 -0.46 10.77
CA GLY A 174 43.67 -0.04 9.48
C GLY A 174 43.28 -0.95 8.31
N ILE A 175 42.18 -1.70 8.43
CA ILE A 175 41.66 -2.58 7.38
C ILE A 175 40.72 -1.76 6.49
N GLY A 176 40.80 -1.92 5.17
CA GLY A 176 39.89 -1.26 4.23
C GLY A 176 38.42 -1.60 4.51
N TYR A 177 37.54 -0.61 4.47
CA TYR A 177 36.14 -0.72 4.87
C TYR A 177 35.15 -0.16 3.85
N ASP A 178 35.59 0.06 2.61
CA ASP A 178 34.77 0.68 1.55
C ASP A 178 33.51 -0.15 1.23
N GLU A 179 33.61 -1.47 1.20
CA GLU A 179 32.46 -2.38 1.00
C GLU A 179 31.44 -2.27 2.14
N GLU A 180 31.90 -2.18 3.39
CA GLU A 180 31.02 -2.05 4.55
C GLU A 180 30.33 -0.68 4.59
N MET A 181 31.02 0.37 4.13
CA MET A 181 30.42 1.70 3.94
C MET A 181 29.34 1.71 2.86
N GLU A 182 29.54 0.99 1.75
CA GLU A 182 28.51 0.83 0.72
C GLU A 182 27.30 0.05 1.26
N LYS A 183 27.53 -1.05 1.99
CA LYS A 183 26.47 -1.80 2.68
C LYS A 183 25.70 -0.91 3.65
N LEU A 184 26.39 -0.08 4.43
CA LEU A 184 25.78 0.86 5.37
C LEU A 184 24.88 1.88 4.65
N ARG A 185 25.34 2.41 3.51
CA ARG A 185 24.54 3.31 2.68
C ARG A 185 23.27 2.62 2.17
N LYS A 186 23.38 1.40 1.64
CA LYS A 186 22.22 0.60 1.19
C LYS A 186 21.25 0.31 2.34
N LEU A 187 21.77 -0.02 3.52
CA LEU A 187 20.98 -0.32 4.69
C LEU A 187 20.22 0.92 5.21
N ARG A 188 20.85 2.10 5.21
CA ARG A 188 20.19 3.38 5.54
C ARG A 188 19.06 3.71 4.58
N LEU A 189 19.25 3.49 3.28
CA LEU A 189 18.20 3.66 2.28
C LEU A 189 17.04 2.68 2.53
N LYS A 190 17.34 1.40 2.80
CA LYS A 190 16.34 0.39 3.18
C LYS A 190 15.57 0.81 4.43
N LYS A 191 16.25 1.30 5.47
CA LYS A 191 15.65 1.80 6.71
C LYS A 191 14.71 2.99 6.45
N MET A 192 15.13 3.95 5.63
CA MET A 192 14.30 5.08 5.21
C MET A 192 13.03 4.61 4.49
N MET A 193 13.15 3.67 3.54
CA MET A 193 12.01 3.10 2.83
C MET A 193 11.03 2.36 3.75
N LYS A 194 11.54 1.64 4.74
CA LYS A 194 10.69 0.98 5.75
C LYS A 194 9.96 2.00 6.64
N ARG A 195 10.64 3.07 7.08
CA ARG A 195 10.00 4.16 7.83
C ARG A 195 8.87 4.81 7.03
N LEU A 196 9.12 5.14 5.77
CA LEU A 196 8.11 5.68 4.87
C LEU A 196 6.93 4.72 4.70
N SER A 197 7.19 3.41 4.60
CA SER A 197 6.14 2.40 4.51
C SER A 197 5.26 2.33 5.76
N VAL A 198 5.84 2.47 6.95
CA VAL A 198 5.09 2.54 8.21
C VAL A 198 4.19 3.79 8.23
N VAL A 199 4.73 4.96 7.87
CA VAL A 199 3.96 6.22 7.80
C VAL A 199 2.82 6.11 6.79
N GLN A 200 3.08 5.49 5.63
CA GLN A 200 2.07 5.26 4.60
C GLN A 200 0.91 4.41 5.15
N ASP A 201 1.20 3.28 5.79
CA ASP A 201 0.18 2.40 6.37
C ASP A 201 -0.60 3.06 7.50
N PHE A 202 0.04 3.91 8.33
CA PHE A 202 -0.69 4.68 9.33
C PHE A 202 -1.67 5.67 8.69
N ALA A 203 -1.25 6.35 7.62
CA ALA A 203 -2.11 7.28 6.89
C ALA A 203 -3.30 6.54 6.21
N ASP A 204 -3.04 5.39 5.61
CA ASP A 204 -4.09 4.56 5.01
C ASP A 204 -5.00 3.90 6.09
N GLY A 205 -4.43 3.49 7.23
CA GLY A 205 -5.19 2.98 8.37
C GLY A 205 -6.12 4.02 9.00
N LEU A 206 -5.69 5.29 9.05
CA LEU A 206 -6.57 6.41 9.44
C LEU A 206 -7.74 6.55 8.46
N MET A 207 -7.51 6.33 7.17
CA MET A 207 -8.57 6.36 6.16
C MET A 207 -9.55 5.21 6.31
N ALA A 208 -9.06 3.98 6.47
CA ALA A 208 -9.90 2.81 6.71
C ALA A 208 -10.75 2.99 7.98
N LEU A 209 -10.17 3.56 9.05
CA LEU A 209 -10.89 3.87 10.28
C LEU A 209 -11.99 4.93 10.07
N ALA A 210 -11.74 5.95 9.26
CA ALA A 210 -12.74 6.94 8.91
C ALA A 210 -13.90 6.32 8.12
N ASP A 211 -13.61 5.39 7.20
CA ASP A 211 -14.61 4.65 6.43
C ASP A 211 -15.45 3.72 7.33
N ILE A 212 -14.85 3.07 8.33
CA ILE A 212 -15.58 2.25 9.35
C ILE A 212 -16.57 3.10 10.15
N ARG A 213 -16.20 4.35 10.48
CA ARG A 213 -17.02 5.28 11.26
C ARG A 213 -18.05 6.04 10.42
N ASP A 214 -18.21 5.69 9.14
CA ASP A 214 -19.06 6.41 8.20
C ASP A 214 -18.73 7.91 8.15
N GLY A 215 -17.44 8.27 8.33
CA GLY A 215 -16.98 9.66 8.35
C GLY A 215 -17.35 10.47 9.60
N LYS A 216 -17.76 9.82 10.70
CA LYS A 216 -18.15 10.49 11.94
C LYS A 216 -16.97 10.70 12.90
N GLY A 217 -16.81 11.94 13.38
CA GLY A 217 -15.87 12.33 14.44
C GLY A 217 -14.76 13.26 13.97
N VAL A 218 -13.98 13.78 14.92
CA VAL A 218 -12.91 14.77 14.66
C VAL A 218 -11.80 14.21 13.76
N LEU A 219 -11.50 12.91 13.88
CA LEU A 219 -10.53 12.22 13.04
C LEU A 219 -10.99 12.01 11.58
N SER A 220 -12.26 12.30 11.29
CA SER A 220 -12.84 12.24 9.94
C SER A 220 -12.92 13.61 9.26
N ALA A 221 -12.23 14.63 9.81
CA ALA A 221 -12.16 15.95 9.21
C ALA A 221 -11.71 15.84 7.73
N PRO A 222 -12.48 16.38 6.76
CA PRO A 222 -12.23 16.18 5.34
C PRO A 222 -10.82 16.57 4.88
N LEU A 223 -10.29 17.67 5.40
CA LEU A 223 -8.94 18.14 5.07
C LEU A 223 -7.87 17.20 5.63
N LEU A 224 -7.99 16.75 6.89
CA LEU A 224 -7.06 15.80 7.51
C LEU A 224 -7.00 14.49 6.70
N LEU A 225 -8.17 13.93 6.40
CA LEU A 225 -8.30 12.69 5.64
C LEU A 225 -7.73 12.82 4.22
N SER A 226 -7.94 13.99 3.60
CA SER A 226 -7.45 14.25 2.25
C SER A 226 -5.94 14.43 2.22
N SER A 227 -5.38 15.11 3.22
CA SER A 227 -3.93 15.24 3.41
C SER A 227 -3.26 13.91 3.71
N ALA A 228 -3.86 13.07 4.57
CA ALA A 228 -3.38 11.72 4.84
C ALA A 228 -3.37 10.86 3.55
N GLY A 229 -4.46 10.90 2.79
CA GLY A 229 -4.55 10.20 1.50
C GLY A 229 -3.53 10.68 0.46
N LEU A 230 -3.28 11.99 0.38
CA LEU A 230 -2.26 12.56 -0.50
C LEU A 230 -0.85 12.15 -0.05
N LEU A 231 -0.55 12.23 1.25
CA LEU A 231 0.75 11.83 1.81
C LEU A 231 1.04 10.36 1.51
N SER A 232 0.10 9.45 1.78
CA SER A 232 0.25 8.03 1.45
C SER A 232 0.48 7.84 -0.06
N ALA A 233 -0.26 8.57 -0.91
CA ALA A 233 -0.09 8.46 -2.36
C ALA A 233 1.30 8.89 -2.83
N LEU A 234 1.83 10.00 -2.32
CA LEU A 234 3.16 10.50 -2.66
C LEU A 234 4.26 9.53 -2.21
N ILE A 235 4.17 9.02 -0.98
CA ILE A 235 5.10 8.01 -0.47
C ILE A 235 5.07 6.76 -1.35
N SER A 236 3.88 6.27 -1.67
CA SER A 236 3.69 5.07 -2.49
C SER A 236 4.25 5.26 -3.90
N THR A 237 4.07 6.43 -4.51
CA THR A 237 4.64 6.78 -5.82
C THR A 237 6.15 6.82 -5.77
N HIS A 238 6.74 7.48 -4.78
CA HIS A 238 8.20 7.56 -4.60
C HIS A 238 8.83 6.17 -4.46
N LYS A 239 8.22 5.29 -3.65
CA LYS A 239 8.67 3.91 -3.49
C LYS A 239 8.65 3.12 -4.80
N ASN A 240 7.57 3.24 -5.58
CA ASN A 240 7.48 2.58 -6.88
C ASN A 240 8.50 3.15 -7.87
N TRP A 241 8.67 4.47 -7.91
CA TRP A 241 9.60 5.12 -8.83
C TRP A 241 11.05 4.66 -8.61
N ILE A 242 11.46 4.45 -7.37
CA ILE A 242 12.81 3.96 -7.05
C ILE A 242 12.98 2.47 -7.37
N SER A 243 11.88 1.72 -7.44
CA SER A 243 11.90 0.28 -7.73
C SER A 243 11.79 -0.04 -9.23
N CYS A 244 11.47 0.96 -10.07
CA CYS A 244 11.45 0.87 -11.54
C CYS A 244 12.86 1.04 -12.11
#